data_AF-A0A285TKY7-F1
#
_entry.id   AF-A0A285TKY7-F1
#
_cell.length_a   1.000
_cell.length_b   1.000
_cell.length_c   1.000
_cell.angle_alpha   90.00
_cell.angle_beta   90.00
_cell.angle_gamma   90.00
#
_symmetry.space_group_name_H-M   'P 1'
#
loop_
_entity.id
_entity.type
_entity.pdbx_description
1 polymer ?
#
loop_
_entity_poly.entity_id
_entity_poly.type
_entity_poly.pdbx_seq_one_letter_code
_entity_poly.pdbx_strand_id
1 'polypeptide(L)'
;MEMNDFKEKWKKELDSNFQFSQEEKSQILKNVMTGQKQNNKIHNRNWAYPFVLGGFAIIGAFLLLVTIYNHRSYSDMTTVADSVQLTNVAFSPTLFWFLIIYGLTGFAITALIFTILNTTRWRNLKKYAQIKFLPWFIFTYILISVPTYLIVDILQILFLKLWVVLIITALNCIYLLWCIRHRKQAACPHCGNRFTSKKIFSMSWNSYRTKCEYCNERIYHSTAAKKSNSAMITVPLLTFFTLSFFQIPFPFIMLSFLVISFLFNLYITKFTISYSKEDEPLW
;
A
#
# COMPACT_ATOMS: atom_id res chain seq x y z
N MET A 1 -8.06 2.18 29.41
CA MET A 1 -9.23 1.94 30.26
C MET A 1 -9.84 0.63 29.82
N GLU A 2 -9.79 -0.39 30.67
CA GLU A 2 -10.42 -1.68 30.36
C GLU A 2 -11.94 -1.54 30.40
N MET A 3 -12.66 -2.33 29.61
CA MET A 3 -14.11 -2.20 29.43
C MET A 3 -14.90 -2.38 30.75
N ASN A 4 -14.31 -3.05 31.73
CA ASN A 4 -14.87 -3.24 33.07
C ASN A 4 -14.82 -1.95 33.90
N ASP A 5 -13.69 -1.23 33.84
CA ASP A 5 -13.45 0.01 34.60
C ASP A 5 -14.41 1.14 34.15
N PHE A 6 -14.70 1.20 32.85
CA PHE A 6 -15.70 2.13 32.31
C PHE A 6 -17.13 1.81 32.77
N LYS A 7 -17.49 0.52 32.82
CA LYS A 7 -18.83 0.07 33.25
C LYS A 7 -19.07 0.37 34.73
N GLU A 8 -18.07 0.15 35.57
CA GLU A 8 -18.16 0.43 37.01
C GLU A 8 -18.29 1.93 37.29
N LYS A 9 -17.55 2.77 36.56
CA LYS A 9 -17.62 4.22 36.70
C LYS A 9 -19.01 4.77 36.36
N TRP A 10 -19.60 4.32 35.26
CA TRP A 10 -20.96 4.71 34.86
C TRP A 10 -22.03 4.20 35.82
N LYS A 11 -21.87 2.97 36.33
CA LYS A 11 -22.77 2.43 37.36
C LYS A 11 -22.75 3.31 38.61
N LYS A 12 -21.55 3.70 39.07
CA LYS A 12 -21.38 4.57 40.24
C LYS A 12 -22.00 5.95 40.06
N GLU A 13 -21.85 6.57 38.89
CA GLU A 13 -22.47 7.88 38.58
C GLU A 13 -24.00 7.80 38.49
N LEU A 14 -24.55 6.73 37.89
CA LEU A 14 -26.01 6.50 37.83
C LEU A 14 -26.60 6.25 39.22
N ASP A 15 -25.86 5.59 40.10
CA ASP A 15 -26.29 5.31 41.46
C ASP A 15 -26.21 6.52 42.40
N SER A 16 -25.27 7.43 42.18
CA SER A 16 -25.10 8.60 43.06
C SER A 16 -25.99 9.80 42.70
N ASN A 17 -26.35 9.99 41.43
CA ASN A 17 -26.86 11.29 40.97
C ASN A 17 -28.33 11.29 40.54
N PHE A 18 -28.98 10.14 40.38
CA PHE A 18 -30.32 10.09 39.80
C PHE A 18 -31.26 9.12 40.51
N GLN A 19 -32.48 9.59 40.81
CA GLN A 19 -33.60 8.79 41.32
C GLN A 19 -34.33 8.05 40.18
N PHE A 20 -33.58 7.28 39.39
CA PHE A 20 -34.18 6.37 38.41
C PHE A 20 -34.53 5.04 39.06
N SER A 21 -35.57 4.39 38.54
CA SER A 21 -35.87 3.00 38.86
C SER A 21 -34.71 2.07 38.45
N GLN A 22 -34.59 0.92 39.11
CA GLN A 22 -33.55 -0.08 38.77
C GLN A 22 -33.66 -0.54 37.32
N GLU A 23 -34.88 -0.65 36.77
CA GLU A 23 -35.11 -1.00 35.37
C GLU A 23 -34.58 0.07 34.42
N GLU A 24 -34.89 1.35 34.65
CA GLU A 24 -34.39 2.47 33.82
C GLU A 24 -32.86 2.55 33.85
N LYS A 25 -32.24 2.38 35.03
CA LYS A 25 -30.78 2.34 35.15
C LYS A 25 -30.17 1.21 34.33
N SER A 26 -30.77 0.01 34.39
CA SER A 26 -30.31 -1.14 33.60
C SER A 26 -30.45 -0.91 32.10
N GLN A 27 -31.52 -0.22 31.68
CA GLN A 27 -31.82 0.07 30.29
C GLN A 27 -30.89 1.15 29.73
N ILE A 28 -30.59 2.21 30.51
CA ILE A 28 -29.60 3.23 30.18
C ILE A 28 -28.21 2.60 30.07
N LEU A 29 -27.81 1.77 31.04
CA LEU A 29 -26.49 1.10 31.00
C LEU A 29 -26.38 0.17 29.79
N LYS A 30 -27.46 -0.55 29.46
CA LYS A 30 -27.54 -1.40 28.26
C LYS A 30 -27.42 -0.54 26.99
N ASN A 31 -28.12 0.59 26.91
CA ASN A 31 -28.09 1.51 25.76
C ASN A 31 -26.74 2.22 25.58
N VAL A 32 -26.06 2.58 26.68
CA VAL A 32 -24.69 3.13 26.62
C VAL A 32 -23.72 2.05 26.10
N MET A 33 -23.83 0.82 26.61
CA MET A 33 -22.97 -0.29 26.21
C MET A 33 -23.23 -0.77 24.77
N THR A 34 -24.49 -0.81 24.34
CA THR A 34 -24.88 -1.17 22.96
C THR A 34 -24.62 -0.04 21.98
N GLY A 35 -24.90 1.22 22.36
CA GLY A 35 -24.61 2.41 21.56
C GLY A 35 -23.12 2.57 21.28
N GLN A 36 -22.26 2.24 22.25
CA GLN A 36 -20.81 2.22 22.04
C GLN A 36 -20.38 1.07 21.09
N LYS A 37 -21.06 -0.08 21.14
CA LYS A 37 -20.88 -1.18 20.16
C LYS A 37 -21.41 -0.82 18.77
N GLN A 38 -22.47 -0.03 18.67
CA GLN A 38 -23.08 0.40 17.40
C GLN A 38 -22.26 1.51 16.73
N ASN A 39 -21.67 2.43 17.49
CA ASN A 39 -20.67 3.39 16.99
C ASN A 39 -19.36 2.71 16.54
N ASN A 40 -19.06 1.51 17.05
CA ASN A 40 -17.98 0.67 16.53
C ASN A 40 -18.40 -0.22 15.34
N LYS A 41 -19.70 -0.27 15.03
CA LYS A 41 -20.28 -0.84 13.80
C LYS A 41 -20.58 0.27 12.78
N ILE A 42 -19.75 1.29 12.68
CA ILE A 42 -19.71 2.10 11.46
C ILE A 42 -19.38 1.13 10.33
N HIS A 43 -20.34 0.95 9.43
CA HIS A 43 -20.26 0.15 8.23
C HIS A 43 -18.97 0.49 7.45
N ASN A 44 -17.91 -0.29 7.70
CA ASN A 44 -16.75 -0.38 6.83
C ASN A 44 -17.20 -1.08 5.54
N ARG A 45 -18.03 -0.42 4.73
CA ARG A 45 -18.00 -0.74 3.29
C ARG A 45 -16.57 -0.44 2.87
N ASN A 46 -15.82 -1.47 2.51
CA ASN A 46 -14.45 -1.34 2.03
C ASN A 46 -14.47 -0.66 0.66
N TRP A 47 -14.75 0.66 0.61
CA TRP A 47 -14.71 1.48 -0.60
C TRP A 47 -13.33 1.48 -1.27
N ALA A 48 -12.28 1.15 -0.50
CA ALA A 48 -10.94 0.96 -1.05
C ALA A 48 -10.85 -0.25 -1.99
N TYR A 49 -11.65 -1.31 -1.78
CA TYR A 49 -11.57 -2.52 -2.61
C TYR A 49 -12.02 -2.30 -4.06
N PRO A 50 -13.21 -1.72 -4.35
CA PRO A 50 -13.61 -1.47 -5.74
C PRO A 50 -12.72 -0.44 -6.45
N PHE A 51 -12.20 0.57 -5.75
CA PHE A 51 -11.26 1.53 -6.34
C PHE A 51 -9.91 0.89 -6.72
N VAL A 52 -9.36 0.04 -5.84
CA VAL A 52 -8.11 -0.67 -6.10
C VAL A 52 -8.31 -1.69 -7.22
N LEU A 53 -9.41 -2.46 -7.20
CA LEU A 53 -9.73 -3.44 -8.23
C LEU A 53 -9.97 -2.78 -9.61
N GLY A 54 -10.69 -1.65 -9.63
CA GLY A 54 -10.90 -0.85 -10.84
C GLY A 54 -9.60 -0.27 -11.38
N GLY A 55 -8.70 0.18 -10.51
CA GLY A 55 -7.35 0.60 -10.89
C GLY A 55 -6.58 -0.53 -11.58
N PHE A 56 -6.58 -1.74 -11.02
CA PHE A 56 -5.93 -2.89 -11.65
C PHE A 56 -6.55 -3.25 -13.01
N ALA A 57 -7.87 -3.16 -13.17
CA ALA A 57 -8.55 -3.42 -14.44
C ALA A 57 -8.17 -2.40 -15.53
N ILE A 58 -8.12 -1.11 -15.18
CA ILE A 58 -7.69 -0.03 -16.10
C ILE A 58 -6.23 -0.21 -16.51
N ILE A 59 -5.35 -0.53 -15.54
CA ILE A 59 -3.94 -0.81 -15.80
C ILE A 59 -3.78 -2.03 -16.72
N GLY A 60 -4.53 -3.11 -16.47
CA GLY A 60 -4.53 -4.30 -17.32
C GLY A 60 -4.96 -3.99 -18.75
N ALA A 61 -6.04 -3.23 -18.92
CA ALA A 61 -6.52 -2.80 -20.24
C ALA A 61 -5.51 -1.90 -20.97
N PHE A 62 -4.87 -0.97 -20.25
CA PHE A 62 -3.82 -0.12 -20.80
C PHE A 62 -2.61 -0.94 -21.28
N LEU A 63 -2.14 -1.91 -20.48
CA LEU A 63 -1.05 -2.80 -20.87
C LEU A 63 -1.40 -3.64 -22.10
N LEU A 64 -2.65 -4.11 -22.20
CA LEU A 64 -3.18 -4.82 -23.37
C LEU A 64 -3.18 -3.95 -24.63
N LEU A 65 -3.58 -2.68 -24.52
CA LEU A 65 -3.55 -1.74 -25.64
C LEU A 65 -2.12 -1.46 -26.11
N VAL A 66 -1.18 -1.32 -25.17
CA VAL A 66 0.23 -1.08 -25.52
C VAL A 66 0.87 -2.30 -26.18
N THR A 67 0.57 -3.52 -25.74
CA THR A 67 1.06 -4.73 -26.42
C THR A 67 0.46 -4.88 -27.82
N ILE A 68 -0.84 -4.59 -28.01
CA ILE A 68 -1.47 -4.60 -29.34
C ILE A 68 -0.84 -3.54 -30.26
N TYR A 69 -0.59 -2.33 -29.74
CA TYR A 69 -0.01 -1.25 -30.54
C TYR A 69 1.44 -1.55 -30.96
N ASN A 70 2.28 -2.05 -30.04
CA ASN A 70 3.68 -2.38 -30.36
C ASN A 70 3.83 -3.58 -31.30
N HIS A 71 2.92 -4.57 -31.24
CA HIS A 71 2.94 -5.67 -32.21
C HIS A 71 2.78 -5.16 -33.65
N ARG A 72 2.01 -4.09 -33.86
CA ARG A 72 1.80 -3.49 -35.19
C ARG A 72 3.03 -2.76 -35.73
N SER A 73 3.84 -2.15 -34.87
CA SER A 73 5.11 -1.53 -35.28
C SER A 73 6.22 -2.55 -35.56
N TYR A 74 6.15 -3.74 -34.97
CA TYR A 74 7.18 -4.77 -35.16
C TYR A 74 6.97 -5.61 -36.42
N SER A 75 5.73 -5.79 -36.88
CA SER A 75 5.45 -6.55 -38.11
C SER A 75 6.02 -5.90 -39.37
N ASP A 76 6.34 -4.61 -39.34
CA ASP A 76 6.98 -3.91 -40.47
C ASP A 76 8.51 -4.15 -40.55
N MET A 77 9.13 -4.77 -39.55
CA MET A 77 10.59 -5.03 -39.52
C MET A 77 10.99 -6.49 -39.79
N THR A 78 10.06 -7.44 -39.88
CA THR A 78 10.36 -8.89 -39.91
C THR A 78 10.43 -9.51 -41.31
N THR A 79 10.58 -8.74 -42.39
CA THR A 79 10.76 -9.32 -43.75
C THR A 79 12.20 -9.77 -44.05
N VAL A 80 13.11 -9.76 -43.07
CA VAL A 80 14.47 -10.28 -43.22
C VAL A 80 14.84 -11.13 -42.00
N ALA A 81 14.44 -12.41 -42.00
CA ALA A 81 14.92 -13.38 -41.01
C ALA A 81 15.14 -14.73 -41.70
N ASP A 82 16.33 -14.88 -42.28
CA ASP A 82 16.89 -16.16 -42.70
C ASP A 82 17.07 -17.10 -41.50
N SER A 83 17.09 -18.40 -41.83
CA SER A 83 17.10 -19.57 -40.96
C SER A 83 18.08 -19.49 -39.77
N VAL A 84 17.52 -19.32 -38.57
CA VAL A 84 18.24 -19.36 -37.30
C VAL A 84 18.71 -20.80 -37.01
N GLN A 85 20.02 -21.04 -37.15
CA GLN A 85 20.66 -22.28 -36.71
C GLN A 85 20.74 -22.32 -35.17
N LEU A 86 20.11 -23.34 -34.57
CA LEU A 86 19.92 -23.53 -33.13
C LEU A 86 21.20 -23.96 -32.35
N THR A 87 22.37 -23.99 -32.99
CA THR A 87 23.53 -24.73 -32.48
C THR A 87 24.51 -23.92 -31.62
N ASN A 88 24.33 -22.61 -31.49
CA ASN A 88 25.15 -21.78 -30.62
C ASN A 88 24.30 -21.04 -29.58
N VAL A 89 23.81 -21.77 -28.57
CA VAL A 89 23.41 -21.19 -27.27
C VAL A 89 24.67 -20.74 -26.52
N ALA A 90 25.47 -19.88 -27.14
CA ALA A 90 26.54 -19.17 -26.48
C ALA A 90 25.92 -18.12 -25.55
N PHE A 91 26.61 -17.78 -24.45
CA PHE A 91 26.19 -16.73 -23.51
C PHE A 91 25.87 -15.42 -24.23
N SER A 92 24.60 -15.24 -24.57
CA SER A 92 24.13 -14.03 -25.22
C SER A 92 24.04 -12.92 -24.17
N PRO A 93 24.25 -11.65 -24.55
CA PRO A 93 23.96 -10.51 -23.67
C PRO A 93 22.52 -10.54 -23.13
N THR A 94 21.58 -11.13 -23.86
CA THR A 94 20.18 -11.30 -23.44
C THR A 94 20.04 -12.24 -22.24
N LEU A 95 20.81 -13.34 -22.18
CA LEU A 95 20.84 -14.24 -21.03
C LEU A 95 21.31 -13.52 -19.76
N PHE A 96 22.33 -12.66 -19.87
CA PHE A 96 22.83 -11.89 -18.72
C PHE A 96 21.79 -10.92 -18.16
N TRP A 97 21.13 -10.16 -19.03
CA TRP A 97 20.04 -9.26 -18.61
C TRP A 97 18.86 -10.01 -18.01
N PHE A 98 18.52 -11.17 -18.56
CA PHE A 98 17.50 -12.04 -18.00
C PHE A 98 17.86 -12.50 -16.58
N LEU A 99 19.09 -12.98 -16.37
CA LEU A 99 19.57 -13.40 -15.06
C LEU A 99 19.55 -12.25 -14.03
N ILE A 100 19.92 -11.03 -14.44
CA ILE A 100 19.83 -9.84 -13.58
C ILE A 100 18.38 -9.58 -13.16
N ILE A 101 17.46 -9.54 -14.12
CA ILE A 101 16.04 -9.23 -13.86
C ILE A 101 15.40 -10.31 -13.00
N TYR A 102 15.77 -11.56 -13.23
CA TYR A 102 15.35 -12.68 -12.42
C TYR A 102 15.87 -12.57 -10.98
N GLY A 103 17.16 -12.26 -10.80
CA GLY A 103 17.75 -12.00 -9.49
C GLY A 103 17.05 -10.84 -8.76
N LEU A 104 16.81 -9.72 -9.45
CA LEU A 104 16.10 -8.55 -8.91
C LEU A 104 14.66 -8.86 -8.51
N THR A 105 13.98 -9.70 -9.27
CA THR A 105 12.62 -10.14 -8.97
C THR A 105 12.61 -11.03 -7.73
N GLY A 106 13.51 -12.00 -7.63
CA GLY A 106 13.69 -12.82 -6.43
C GLY A 106 13.97 -11.95 -5.18
N PHE A 107 14.82 -10.93 -5.33
CA PHE A 107 15.06 -9.94 -4.29
C PHE A 107 13.79 -9.14 -3.93
N ALA A 108 13.03 -8.66 -4.91
CA ALA A 108 11.78 -7.93 -4.63
C ALA A 108 10.74 -8.79 -3.90
N ILE A 109 10.59 -10.07 -4.29
CA ILE A 109 9.68 -11.03 -3.65
C ILE A 109 10.09 -11.29 -2.20
N THR A 110 11.38 -11.56 -1.96
CA THR A 110 11.90 -11.79 -0.60
C THR A 110 11.78 -10.54 0.29
N ALA A 111 12.07 -9.36 -0.25
CA ALA A 111 11.88 -8.08 0.44
C ALA A 111 10.41 -7.80 0.77
N LEU A 112 9.49 -8.14 -0.15
CA LEU A 112 8.05 -8.04 0.10
C LEU A 112 7.66 -8.93 1.27
N ILE A 113 7.99 -10.23 1.21
CA ILE A 113 7.70 -11.20 2.28
C ILE A 113 8.26 -10.72 3.61
N PHE A 114 9.52 -10.28 3.65
CA PHE A 114 10.16 -9.77 4.85
C PHE A 114 9.41 -8.55 5.41
N THR A 115 8.97 -7.65 4.54
CA THR A 115 8.15 -6.49 4.91
C THR A 115 6.80 -6.92 5.50
N ILE A 116 6.15 -7.93 4.91
CA ILE A 116 4.89 -8.50 5.43
C ILE A 116 5.11 -9.11 6.82
N LEU A 117 6.16 -9.92 6.97
CA LEU A 117 6.51 -10.62 8.19
C LEU A 117 6.95 -9.67 9.32
N ASN A 118 7.47 -8.49 9.01
CA ASN A 118 7.86 -7.50 10.01
C ASN A 118 6.79 -6.46 10.31
N THR A 119 5.79 -6.28 9.45
CA THR A 119 4.70 -5.32 9.68
C THR A 119 3.83 -5.75 10.87
N THR A 120 3.78 -4.95 11.93
CA THR A 120 3.10 -5.30 13.19
C THR A 120 1.59 -5.42 13.02
N ARG A 121 1.01 -4.60 12.14
CA ARG A 121 -0.44 -4.53 11.85
C ARG A 121 -1.00 -5.84 11.28
N TRP A 122 -0.16 -6.62 10.62
CA TRP A 122 -0.56 -7.87 10.00
C TRP A 122 -0.34 -9.07 10.89
N ARG A 123 -0.13 -8.90 12.21
CA ARG A 123 0.11 -10.00 13.16
C ARG A 123 -0.97 -11.11 13.09
N ASN A 124 -2.23 -10.77 12.83
CA ASN A 124 -3.28 -11.78 12.62
C ASN A 124 -3.13 -12.52 11.29
N LEU A 125 -2.72 -11.83 10.23
CA LEU A 125 -2.40 -12.44 8.93
C LEU A 125 -1.12 -13.29 9.00
N LYS A 126 -0.15 -12.91 9.85
CA LYS A 126 1.10 -13.67 10.05
C LYS A 126 0.82 -15.09 10.50
N LYS A 127 -0.18 -15.30 11.37
CA LYS A 127 -0.60 -16.65 11.76
C LYS A 127 -1.02 -17.53 10.57
N TYR A 128 -1.55 -16.92 9.52
CA TYR A 128 -1.93 -17.61 8.27
C TYR A 128 -0.77 -17.74 7.28
N ALA A 129 0.09 -16.71 7.17
CA ALA A 129 1.17 -16.68 6.18
C ALA A 129 2.44 -17.41 6.64
N GLN A 130 2.67 -17.59 7.93
CA GLN A 130 4.04 -17.77 8.43
C GLN A 130 4.75 -19.08 8.12
N ILE A 131 4.12 -20.20 7.72
CA ILE A 131 4.86 -21.48 7.84
C ILE A 131 4.83 -22.40 6.61
N LYS A 132 3.82 -22.39 5.74
CA LYS A 132 3.73 -23.42 4.67
C LYS A 132 4.10 -22.97 3.27
N PHE A 133 3.86 -21.71 2.92
CA PHE A 133 3.88 -21.30 1.51
C PHE A 133 5.17 -20.62 1.06
N LEU A 134 6.00 -20.11 1.98
CA LEU A 134 7.21 -19.38 1.59
C LEU A 134 8.21 -20.23 0.77
N PRO A 135 8.55 -21.48 1.16
CA PRO A 135 9.43 -22.32 0.35
C PRO A 135 8.77 -22.70 -0.99
N TRP A 136 7.45 -22.89 -0.97
CA TRP A 136 6.67 -23.22 -2.17
C TRP A 136 6.61 -22.07 -3.17
N PHE A 137 6.53 -20.82 -2.72
CA PHE A 137 6.61 -19.64 -3.59
C PHE A 137 7.99 -19.48 -4.23
N ILE A 138 9.07 -19.73 -3.47
CA ILE A 138 10.44 -19.70 -4.01
C ILE A 138 10.62 -20.82 -5.05
N PHE A 139 10.15 -22.03 -4.74
CA PHE A 139 10.24 -23.17 -5.64
C PHE A 139 9.44 -22.97 -6.94
N THR A 140 8.18 -22.51 -6.84
CA THR A 140 7.35 -22.20 -8.02
C THR A 140 7.94 -21.06 -8.85
N TYR A 141 8.56 -20.06 -8.21
CA TYR A 141 9.27 -18.99 -8.90
C TYR A 141 10.46 -19.52 -9.73
N ILE A 142 11.25 -20.47 -9.19
CA ILE A 142 12.33 -21.15 -9.91
C ILE A 142 11.78 -21.99 -11.07
N LEU A 143 10.70 -22.74 -10.85
CA LEU A 143 10.09 -23.57 -11.89
C LEU A 143 9.57 -22.74 -13.07
N ILE A 144 9.02 -21.55 -12.82
CA ILE A 144 8.47 -20.65 -13.85
C ILE A 144 9.59 -19.89 -14.62
N SER A 145 10.82 -19.86 -14.10
CA SER A 145 11.95 -19.15 -14.73
C SER A 145 12.35 -19.72 -16.10
N VAL A 146 12.32 -21.04 -16.25
CA VAL A 146 12.72 -21.73 -17.48
C VAL A 146 11.75 -21.44 -18.63
N PRO A 147 10.41 -21.58 -18.49
CA PRO A 147 9.49 -21.22 -19.56
C PRO A 147 9.44 -19.71 -19.81
N THR A 148 9.65 -18.87 -18.79
CA THR A 148 9.69 -17.42 -19.01
C THR A 148 10.92 -16.98 -19.81
N TYR A 149 12.07 -17.64 -19.65
CA TYR A 149 13.24 -17.42 -20.51
C TYR A 149 12.94 -17.69 -21.99
N LEU A 150 12.31 -18.85 -22.28
CA LEU A 150 11.93 -19.22 -23.64
C LEU A 150 10.93 -18.23 -24.26
N ILE A 151 10.03 -17.67 -23.46
CA ILE A 151 9.08 -16.62 -23.86
C ILE A 151 9.80 -15.30 -24.12
N VAL A 152 10.80 -14.93 -23.32
CA VAL A 152 11.57 -13.68 -23.48
C VAL A 152 12.33 -13.67 -24.79
N ASP A 153 12.93 -14.80 -25.17
CA ASP A 153 13.66 -14.93 -26.44
C ASP A 153 12.75 -14.65 -27.65
N ILE A 154 11.46 -14.99 -27.53
CA ILE A 154 10.43 -14.76 -28.55
C ILE A 154 9.84 -13.34 -28.48
N LEU A 155 9.64 -12.77 -27.27
CA LEU A 155 9.00 -11.46 -27.05
C LEU A 155 9.99 -10.27 -26.97
N GLN A 156 11.24 -10.52 -27.36
CA GLN A 156 12.31 -9.59 -27.72
C GLN A 156 12.74 -8.59 -26.64
N ILE A 157 12.32 -7.32 -26.62
CA ILE A 157 12.91 -6.30 -25.72
C ILE A 157 11.86 -5.59 -24.87
N LEU A 158 10.63 -5.52 -25.38
CA LEU A 158 9.52 -4.85 -24.71
C LEU A 158 9.16 -5.52 -23.38
N PHE A 159 9.14 -6.86 -23.38
CA PHE A 159 8.85 -7.63 -22.17
C PHE A 159 9.87 -7.35 -21.06
N LEU A 160 11.16 -7.30 -21.42
CA LEU A 160 12.24 -6.95 -20.51
C LEU A 160 12.04 -5.57 -19.88
N LYS A 161 11.71 -4.56 -20.71
CA LYS A 161 11.42 -3.20 -20.26
C LYS A 161 10.21 -3.17 -19.30
N LEU A 162 9.13 -3.89 -19.62
CA LEU A 162 7.96 -3.96 -18.77
C LEU A 162 8.26 -4.64 -17.42
N TRP A 163 9.10 -5.68 -17.42
CA TRP A 163 9.56 -6.33 -16.20
C TRP A 163 10.37 -5.40 -15.31
N VAL A 164 11.31 -4.64 -15.88
CA VAL A 164 12.08 -3.62 -15.15
C VAL A 164 11.15 -2.59 -14.51
N VAL A 165 10.14 -2.13 -15.26
CA VAL A 165 9.10 -1.21 -14.77
C VAL A 165 8.35 -1.79 -13.58
N LEU A 166 7.90 -3.05 -13.67
CA LEU A 166 7.18 -3.74 -12.59
C LEU A 166 8.05 -3.92 -11.35
N ILE A 167 9.32 -4.32 -11.51
CA ILE A 167 10.24 -4.53 -10.39
C ILE A 167 10.52 -3.21 -9.67
N ILE A 168 10.88 -2.14 -10.41
CA ILE A 168 11.16 -0.84 -9.80
C ILE A 168 9.91 -0.30 -9.09
N THR A 169 8.73 -0.47 -9.69
CA THR A 169 7.46 -0.08 -9.05
C THR A 169 7.23 -0.87 -7.76
N ALA A 170 7.40 -2.19 -7.81
CA ALA A 170 7.24 -3.06 -6.65
C ALA A 170 8.23 -2.71 -5.52
N LEU A 171 9.50 -2.49 -5.83
CA LEU A 171 10.52 -2.10 -4.84
C LEU A 171 10.19 -0.78 -4.16
N ASN A 172 9.72 0.22 -4.90
CA ASN A 172 9.29 1.50 -4.32
C ASN A 172 8.05 1.32 -3.42
N CYS A 173 7.08 0.50 -3.84
CA CYS A 173 5.93 0.15 -3.00
C CYS A 173 6.36 -0.58 -1.72
N ILE A 174 7.28 -1.54 -1.81
CA ILE A 174 7.83 -2.27 -0.67
C ILE A 174 8.55 -1.31 0.29
N TYR A 175 9.37 -0.40 -0.24
CA TYR A 175 10.04 0.62 0.55
C TYR A 175 9.05 1.49 1.32
N LEU A 176 8.00 1.99 0.67
CA LEU A 176 6.96 2.75 1.34
C LEU A 176 6.28 1.96 2.46
N LEU A 177 5.93 0.69 2.20
CA LEU A 177 5.36 -0.22 3.20
C LEU A 177 6.32 -0.45 4.37
N TRP A 178 7.61 -0.59 4.09
CA TRP A 178 8.67 -0.77 5.09
C TRP A 178 8.80 0.44 6.02
N CYS A 179 8.72 1.66 5.48
CA CYS A 179 8.78 2.89 6.27
C CYS A 179 7.63 3.01 7.28
N ILE A 180 6.44 2.49 6.94
CA ILE A 180 5.27 2.55 7.82
C ILE A 180 5.06 1.29 8.68
N ARG A 181 5.98 0.32 8.67
CA ARG A 181 5.78 -1.02 9.27
C ARG A 181 5.43 -1.01 10.76
N HIS A 182 5.93 -0.02 11.51
CA HIS A 182 5.70 0.15 12.95
C HIS A 182 4.71 1.26 13.29
N ARG A 183 4.22 2.00 12.29
CA ARG A 183 3.31 3.14 12.50
C ARG A 183 1.91 2.63 12.80
N LYS A 184 1.27 3.26 13.79
CA LYS A 184 -0.15 3.06 14.10
C LYS A 184 -0.97 4.09 13.32
N GLN A 185 -2.26 3.82 13.16
CA GLN A 185 -3.19 4.77 12.56
C GLN A 185 -3.28 6.06 13.41
N ALA A 186 -3.46 7.20 12.75
CA ALA A 186 -3.58 8.49 13.41
C ALA A 186 -4.71 8.49 14.46
N ALA A 187 -4.42 9.07 15.63
CA ALA A 187 -5.38 9.24 16.72
C ALA A 187 -5.33 10.68 17.22
N CYS A 188 -6.42 11.13 17.85
CA CYS A 188 -6.49 12.43 18.47
C CYS A 188 -5.50 12.51 19.67
N PRO A 189 -4.65 13.54 19.76
CA PRO A 189 -3.70 13.68 20.88
C PRO A 189 -4.37 14.08 22.19
N HIS A 190 -5.61 14.62 22.13
CA HIS A 190 -6.38 15.02 23.30
C HIS A 190 -7.16 13.84 23.90
N CYS A 191 -7.95 13.13 23.08
CA CYS A 191 -8.85 12.06 23.57
C CYS A 191 -8.42 10.63 23.22
N GLY A 192 -7.37 10.44 22.40
CA GLY A 192 -6.88 9.11 22.00
C GLY A 192 -7.75 8.35 21.00
N ASN A 193 -8.91 8.89 20.60
CA ASN A 193 -9.78 8.24 19.62
C ASN A 193 -9.13 8.20 18.23
N ARG A 194 -9.23 7.04 17.56
CA ARG A 194 -8.69 6.82 16.21
C ARG A 194 -9.62 7.41 15.16
N PHE A 195 -9.05 8.07 14.16
CA PHE A 195 -9.82 8.61 13.05
C PHE A 195 -10.15 7.54 12.01
N THR A 196 -11.32 7.61 11.40
CA THR A 196 -11.66 6.74 10.26
C THR A 196 -10.77 7.05 9.06
N SER A 197 -10.55 6.07 8.18
CA SER A 197 -9.73 6.25 6.97
C SER A 197 -10.23 7.39 6.08
N LYS A 198 -11.56 7.53 5.94
CA LYS A 198 -12.18 8.62 5.17
C LYS A 198 -11.88 9.98 5.79
N LYS A 199 -11.92 10.07 7.12
CA LYS A 199 -11.62 11.30 7.84
C LYS A 199 -10.14 11.67 7.73
N ILE A 200 -9.23 10.70 7.88
CA ILE A 200 -7.79 10.96 7.70
C ILE A 200 -7.50 11.47 6.29
N PHE A 201 -8.12 10.87 5.27
CA PHE A 201 -7.99 11.34 3.90
C PHE A 201 -8.55 12.77 3.75
N SER A 202 -9.76 13.06 4.24
CA SER A 202 -10.30 14.43 4.19
C SER A 202 -9.41 15.44 4.95
N MET A 203 -8.84 15.03 6.09
CA MET A 203 -7.91 15.86 6.87
C MET A 203 -6.57 16.06 6.17
N SER A 204 -6.09 15.10 5.38
CA SER A 204 -4.81 15.25 4.66
C SER A 204 -4.84 16.32 3.58
N TRP A 205 -6.03 16.66 3.09
CA TRP A 205 -6.26 17.74 2.12
C TRP A 205 -6.66 19.06 2.77
N ASN A 206 -7.12 19.05 4.02
CA ASN A 206 -7.58 20.24 4.70
C ASN A 206 -6.42 21.03 5.32
N SER A 207 -6.67 22.32 5.52
CA SER A 207 -5.75 23.27 6.15
C SER A 207 -5.21 22.74 7.49
N TYR A 208 -4.02 23.23 7.86
CA TYR A 208 -3.19 22.89 9.02
C TYR A 208 -3.88 22.59 10.37
N ARG A 209 -5.11 23.06 10.54
CA ARG A 209 -5.89 23.01 11.77
C ARG A 209 -7.23 22.34 11.49
N THR A 210 -7.53 21.31 12.27
CA THR A 210 -8.86 20.68 12.24
C THR A 210 -9.38 20.50 13.67
N LYS A 211 -10.70 20.33 13.84
CA LYS A 211 -11.30 19.97 15.13
C LYS A 211 -11.53 18.46 15.18
N CYS A 212 -11.27 17.86 16.32
CA CYS A 212 -11.58 16.46 16.55
C CYS A 212 -13.11 16.26 16.63
N GLU A 213 -13.66 15.31 15.88
CA GLU A 213 -15.11 15.02 15.90
C GLU A 213 -15.62 14.49 17.24
N TYR A 214 -14.72 13.96 18.09
CA TYR A 214 -15.09 13.33 19.36
C TYR A 214 -14.98 14.27 20.57
N CYS A 215 -13.94 15.10 20.65
CA CYS A 215 -13.72 16.01 21.78
C CYS A 215 -13.85 17.48 21.41
N ASN A 216 -14.09 17.80 20.13
CA ASN A 216 -14.18 19.15 19.59
C ASN A 216 -12.93 20.03 19.77
N GLU A 217 -11.87 19.49 20.38
CA GLU A 217 -10.59 20.16 20.54
C GLU A 217 -9.87 20.34 19.21
N ARG A 218 -9.08 21.41 19.15
CA ARG A 218 -8.26 21.75 17.98
C ARG A 218 -7.04 20.83 17.96
N ILE A 219 -6.77 20.26 16.78
CA ILE A 219 -5.61 19.41 16.51
C ILE A 219 -4.80 20.01 15.35
N TYR A 220 -3.48 19.91 15.45
CA TYR A 220 -2.54 20.44 14.47
C TYR A 220 -1.70 19.31 13.89
N HIS A 221 -1.23 19.45 12.65
CA HIS A 221 -0.30 18.47 12.08
C HIS A 221 1.07 18.58 12.75
N SER A 222 1.57 17.47 13.30
CA SER A 222 2.92 17.42 13.88
C SER A 222 3.99 17.68 12.82
N THR A 223 5.04 18.43 13.18
CA THR A 223 6.22 18.69 12.33
C THR A 223 6.91 17.40 11.90
N ALA A 224 7.02 16.43 12.82
CA ALA A 224 7.58 15.12 12.54
C ALA A 224 6.82 14.38 11.42
N ALA A 225 5.47 14.44 11.41
CA ALA A 225 4.68 13.86 10.33
C ALA A 225 4.94 14.56 9.00
N LYS A 226 5.02 15.89 8.98
CA LYS A 226 5.27 16.66 7.75
C LYS A 226 6.62 16.34 7.15
N LYS A 227 7.67 16.32 7.98
CA LYS A 227 9.03 15.95 7.55
C LYS A 227 9.05 14.53 7.00
N SER A 228 8.40 13.59 7.68
CA SER A 228 8.29 12.21 7.21
C SER A 228 7.50 12.09 5.91
N ASN A 229 6.41 12.85 5.75
CA ASN A 229 5.56 12.81 4.56
C ASN A 229 6.26 13.45 3.35
N SER A 230 6.95 14.57 3.57
CA SER A 230 7.80 15.24 2.57
C SER A 230 8.91 14.32 2.09
N ALA A 231 9.58 13.61 3.00
CA ALA A 231 10.61 12.63 2.63
C ALA A 231 10.06 11.44 1.84
N MET A 232 8.77 11.11 1.95
CA MET A 232 8.16 10.02 1.17
C MET A 232 7.62 10.47 -0.19
N ILE A 233 7.36 11.76 -0.39
CA ILE A 233 6.98 12.34 -1.69
C ILE A 233 8.13 12.21 -2.70
N THR A 234 9.37 12.07 -2.25
CA THR A 234 10.53 11.84 -3.13
C THR A 234 10.52 10.45 -3.77
N VAL A 235 9.76 9.48 -3.24
CA VAL A 235 9.75 8.10 -3.77
C VAL A 235 9.15 8.02 -5.18
N PRO A 236 7.96 8.58 -5.48
CA PRO A 236 7.47 8.68 -6.86
C PRO A 236 8.45 9.37 -7.81
N LEU A 237 9.13 10.44 -7.35
CA LEU A 237 10.14 11.14 -8.16
C LEU A 237 11.35 10.25 -8.45
N LEU A 238 11.81 9.49 -7.46
CA LEU A 238 12.89 8.53 -7.63
C LEU A 238 12.53 7.47 -8.68
N THR A 239 11.29 6.99 -8.70
CA THR A 239 10.79 6.09 -9.76
C THR A 239 10.88 6.71 -11.14
N PHE A 240 10.45 7.98 -11.26
CA PHE A 240 10.52 8.71 -12.53
C PHE A 240 11.97 8.79 -13.05
N PHE A 241 12.92 9.21 -12.20
CA PHE A 241 14.33 9.32 -12.58
C PHE A 241 14.95 7.95 -12.90
N THR A 242 14.67 6.94 -12.08
CA THR A 242 15.23 5.59 -12.28
C THR A 242 14.74 4.99 -13.60
N LEU A 243 13.44 5.09 -13.92
CA LEU A 243 12.92 4.55 -15.17
C LEU A 243 13.36 5.36 -16.39
N SER A 244 13.51 6.69 -16.25
CA SER A 244 14.05 7.54 -17.31
C SER A 244 15.50 7.19 -17.65
N PHE A 245 16.31 6.84 -16.64
CA PHE A 245 17.69 6.39 -16.82
C PHE A 245 17.78 5.12 -17.69
N PHE A 246 16.82 4.20 -17.56
CA PHE A 246 16.73 2.99 -18.40
C PHE A 246 16.06 3.23 -19.76
N GLN A 247 15.84 4.48 -20.17
CA GLN A 247 15.19 4.84 -21.44
C GLN A 247 13.85 4.13 -21.64
N ILE A 248 13.10 4.00 -20.54
CA ILE A 248 11.75 3.43 -20.58
C ILE A 248 10.82 4.45 -21.26
N PRO A 249 9.94 4.01 -22.18
CA PRO A 249 8.96 4.90 -22.78
C PRO A 249 8.11 5.61 -21.72
N PHE A 250 7.93 6.92 -21.90
CA PHE A 250 7.21 7.79 -20.97
C PHE A 250 5.85 7.24 -20.47
N PRO A 251 5.01 6.57 -21.29
CA PRO A 251 3.74 6.02 -20.81
C PRO A 251 3.89 5.00 -19.66
N PHE A 252 4.93 4.16 -19.68
CA PHE A 252 5.19 3.20 -18.61
C PHE A 252 5.75 3.85 -17.34
N ILE A 253 6.54 4.92 -17.52
CA ILE A 253 7.02 5.74 -16.40
C ILE A 253 5.84 6.39 -15.69
N MET A 254 4.94 7.02 -16.44
CA MET A 254 3.75 7.67 -15.88
C MET A 254 2.82 6.67 -15.20
N LEU A 255 2.63 5.48 -15.79
CA LEU A 255 1.86 4.41 -15.16
C LEU A 255 2.42 4.04 -13.78
N SER A 256 3.73 3.83 -13.69
CA SER A 256 4.42 3.49 -12.43
C SER A 256 4.31 4.60 -11.40
N PHE A 257 4.53 5.83 -11.85
CA PHE A 257 4.39 7.03 -11.02
C PHE A 257 2.97 7.14 -10.43
N LEU A 258 1.94 6.93 -11.25
CA LEU A 258 0.54 6.96 -10.81
C LEU A 258 0.23 5.86 -9.82
N VAL A 259 0.70 4.63 -10.05
CA VAL A 259 0.50 3.50 -9.13
C VAL A 259 1.11 3.80 -7.75
N ILE A 260 2.35 4.29 -7.71
CA ILE A 260 3.03 4.62 -6.44
C ILE A 260 2.34 5.81 -5.77
N SER A 261 1.98 6.84 -6.54
CA SER A 261 1.27 8.01 -6.03
C SER A 261 -0.10 7.63 -5.43
N PHE A 262 -0.82 6.71 -6.07
CA PHE A 262 -2.10 6.22 -5.58
C PHE A 262 -1.93 5.41 -4.30
N LEU A 263 -0.96 4.49 -4.25
CA LEU A 263 -0.61 3.75 -3.04
C LEU A 263 -0.24 4.71 -1.91
N PHE A 264 0.60 5.72 -2.21
CA PHE A 264 1.01 6.72 -1.25
C PHE A 264 -0.19 7.47 -0.67
N ASN A 265 -1.02 8.06 -1.54
CA ASN A 265 -2.14 8.91 -1.13
C ASN A 265 -3.30 8.15 -0.48
N LEU A 266 -3.57 6.90 -0.87
CA LEU A 266 -4.71 6.15 -0.33
C LEU A 266 -4.35 5.23 0.83
N TYR A 267 -3.10 4.78 0.92
CA TYR A 267 -2.68 3.81 1.93
C TYR A 267 -1.63 4.38 2.86
N ILE A 268 -0.51 4.91 2.33
CA ILE A 268 0.64 5.31 3.16
C ILE A 268 0.32 6.52 4.04
N THR A 269 -0.31 7.55 3.49
CA THR A 269 -0.72 8.79 4.19
C THR A 269 -1.50 8.52 5.47
N LYS A 270 -2.31 7.46 5.51
CA LYS A 270 -3.10 7.07 6.71
C LYS A 270 -2.25 6.75 7.94
N PHE A 271 -0.99 6.42 7.72
CA PHE A 271 -0.06 5.98 8.76
C PHE A 271 1.12 6.95 8.95
N THR A 272 1.31 7.90 8.04
CA THR A 272 2.35 8.93 8.16
C THR A 272 1.84 10.18 8.86
N ILE A 273 0.53 10.42 8.86
CA ILE A 273 -0.08 11.57 9.54
C ILE A 273 -0.11 11.33 11.06
N SER A 274 0.46 12.28 11.81
CA SER A 274 0.29 12.40 13.25
C SER A 274 -0.05 13.84 13.64
N TYR A 275 -0.80 13.97 14.72
CA TYR A 275 -1.33 15.24 15.22
C TYR A 275 -0.69 15.62 16.56
N SER A 276 -0.55 16.93 16.79
CA SER A 276 -0.08 17.55 18.03
C SER A 276 -1.20 18.38 18.67
N LYS A 277 -1.07 18.63 19.98
CA LYS A 277 -2.02 19.45 20.76
C LYS A 277 -1.82 20.94 20.50
N GLU A 278 -0.58 21.32 20.23
CA GLU A 278 -0.13 22.70 20.06
C GLU A 278 0.28 22.94 18.62
N ASP A 279 0.23 24.20 18.21
CA ASP A 279 0.67 24.61 16.88
C ASP A 279 2.19 24.70 16.88
N GLU A 280 2.84 23.70 16.28
CA GLU A 280 4.30 23.65 16.19
C GLU A 280 4.78 24.58 15.05
N PRO A 281 5.85 25.37 15.28
CA PRO A 281 6.40 26.27 14.27
C PRO A 281 6.84 25.50 13.03
N LEU A 282 6.76 26.18 11.88
CA LEU A 282 7.10 25.60 10.57
C LEU A 282 8.59 25.53 10.29
N TRP A 283 9.39 26.22 11.10
CA TRP A 283 10.82 26.42 10.95
C TRP A 283 11.61 25.69 12.03
#